data_AF-A0A554KD00-F1
#
_entry.id   AF-A0A554KD00-F1
#
_cell.length_a   1.000
_cell.length_b   1.000
_cell.length_c   1.000
_cell.angle_alpha   90.00
_cell.angle_beta   90.00
_cell.angle_gamma   90.00
#
_symmetry.space_group_name_H-M   'P 1'
#
loop_
_entity.id
_entity.type
_entity.pdbx_description
1 polymer ?
#
loop_
_entity_poly.entity_id
_entity_poly.type
_entity_poly.pdbx_seq_one_letter_code
_entity_poly.pdbx_strand_id
1 'polypeptide(L)'
;MAFLIKVWLGQAQSITIFLKSHHTLLAGGKWHTLSLIEQMANIGSEVSRAKEWQEKNEKYFENAITRAFELLDLTIQDARWRTRLKELTRAREILADATLGGKEYKSSLEDLERYFYHFALAARIHK
;
A
#
# COMPACT_ATOMS: atom_id res chain seq x y z
N MET A 1 27.55 -18.47 6.57
CA MET A 1 27.89 -17.58 5.44
C MET A 1 27.14 -17.98 4.16
N ALA A 2 25.84 -18.31 4.27
CA ALA A 2 25.01 -18.88 3.19
C ALA A 2 23.62 -18.21 3.07
N PHE A 3 23.41 -17.06 3.74
CA PHE A 3 22.14 -16.33 3.72
C PHE A 3 22.14 -15.14 2.73
N LEU A 4 23.30 -14.80 2.15
CA LEU A 4 23.47 -13.60 1.33
C LEU A 4 23.46 -13.84 -0.19
N ILE A 5 23.40 -15.09 -0.67
CA ILE A 5 23.41 -15.37 -2.12
C ILE A 5 22.00 -15.69 -2.67
N LYS A 6 21.06 -16.15 -1.85
CA LYS A 6 19.68 -16.42 -2.30
C LYS A 6 18.82 -15.16 -2.49
N VAL A 7 19.20 -14.02 -1.92
CA VAL A 7 18.40 -12.79 -2.00
C VAL A 7 18.67 -12.00 -3.29
N TRP A 8 19.74 -12.27 -4.04
CA TRP A 8 20.08 -11.45 -5.23
C TRP A 8 19.84 -12.14 -6.59
N LEU A 9 19.92 -13.47 -6.67
CA LEU A 9 19.63 -14.21 -7.91
C LEU A 9 18.14 -14.59 -8.09
N GLY A 10 17.31 -14.48 -7.04
CA GLY A 10 15.86 -14.71 -7.10
C GLY A 10 15.00 -13.47 -7.39
N GLN A 11 15.63 -12.29 -7.48
CA GLN A 11 14.93 -11.00 -7.55
C GLN A 11 14.28 -10.73 -8.91
N ALA A 12 14.61 -11.48 -9.97
CA ALA A 12 13.95 -11.28 -11.26
C ALA A 12 12.44 -11.58 -11.21
N GLN A 13 12.00 -12.56 -10.42
CA GLN A 13 10.57 -12.87 -10.26
C GLN A 13 9.89 -12.03 -9.17
N SER A 14 10.57 -11.69 -8.08
CA SER A 14 10.00 -10.87 -6.99
C SER A 14 9.86 -9.39 -7.38
N ILE A 15 10.80 -8.85 -8.19
CA ILE A 15 10.66 -7.52 -8.80
C ILE A 15 9.54 -7.53 -9.86
N THR A 16 9.32 -8.65 -10.55
CA THR A 16 8.20 -8.79 -11.50
C THR A 16 6.83 -8.81 -10.79
N ILE A 17 6.75 -9.34 -9.57
CA ILE A 17 5.52 -9.27 -8.75
C ILE A 17 5.22 -7.82 -8.34
N PHE A 18 6.25 -7.03 -7.99
CA PHE A 18 6.09 -5.62 -7.63
C PHE A 18 5.79 -4.68 -8.82
N LEU A 19 6.08 -5.12 -10.04
CA LEU A 19 5.84 -4.36 -11.28
C LEU A 19 4.58 -4.80 -12.03
N LYS A 20 3.92 -5.90 -11.61
CA LYS A 20 2.81 -6.47 -12.38
C LYS A 20 1.76 -7.18 -11.52
N SER A 21 1.08 -6.45 -10.65
CA SER A 21 -0.27 -6.81 -10.21
C SER A 21 -1.25 -5.72 -10.64
N HIS A 22 -1.73 -5.84 -11.87
CA HIS A 22 -3.03 -5.30 -12.25
C HIS A 22 -4.04 -6.43 -12.05
N HIS A 23 -4.52 -6.65 -10.82
CA HIS A 23 -5.77 -7.38 -10.68
C HIS A 23 -6.89 -6.46 -11.18
N THR A 24 -7.09 -6.53 -12.50
CA THR A 24 -8.19 -6.01 -13.30
C THR A 24 -9.52 -6.45 -12.68
N LEU A 25 -9.99 -5.68 -11.69
CA LEU A 25 -11.37 -5.57 -11.21
C LEU A 25 -11.44 -4.56 -10.05
N LEU A 26 -10.77 -3.41 -10.17
CA LEU A 26 -11.14 -2.24 -9.39
C LEU A 26 -12.44 -1.64 -9.94
N ALA A 27 -13.52 -2.41 -9.72
CA ALA A 27 -14.93 -2.05 -9.77
C ALA A 27 -15.30 -0.92 -10.74
N GLY A 28 -15.21 -1.17 -12.05
CA GLY A 28 -15.94 -0.40 -13.08
C GLY A 28 -15.75 1.11 -13.08
N GLY A 29 -14.60 1.63 -12.64
CA GLY A 29 -14.34 3.08 -12.58
C GLY A 29 -14.81 3.79 -11.29
N LYS A 30 -15.45 3.08 -10.35
CA LYS A 30 -15.92 3.66 -9.08
C LYS A 30 -14.78 4.21 -8.20
N TRP A 31 -13.56 3.67 -8.32
CA TRP A 31 -12.43 4.20 -7.54
C TRP A 31 -12.16 5.68 -7.85
N HIS A 32 -12.30 6.10 -9.11
CA HIS A 32 -12.12 7.48 -9.53
C HIS A 32 -13.30 8.40 -9.19
N THR A 33 -14.42 7.85 -8.71
CA THR A 33 -15.52 8.69 -8.20
C THR A 33 -15.34 9.04 -6.73
N LEU A 34 -14.50 8.30 -6.00
CA LEU A 34 -14.18 8.59 -4.61
C LEU A 34 -13.35 9.89 -4.50
N SER A 35 -13.57 10.63 -3.42
CA SER A 35 -12.69 11.72 -3.00
C SER A 35 -11.32 11.18 -2.58
N LEU A 36 -10.30 12.05 -2.54
CA LEU A 36 -8.98 11.66 -2.07
C LEU A 36 -9.03 11.08 -0.64
N ILE A 37 -9.85 11.67 0.24
CA ILE A 37 -10.01 11.22 1.61
C ILE A 37 -10.56 9.80 1.66
N GLU A 38 -11.60 9.51 0.88
CA GLU A 38 -12.17 8.15 0.79
C GLU A 38 -11.18 7.15 0.19
N GLN A 39 -10.43 7.52 -0.84
CA GLN A 39 -9.39 6.66 -1.42
C GLN A 39 -8.34 6.30 -0.36
N MET A 40 -7.82 7.30 0.36
CA MET A 40 -6.83 7.11 1.43
C MET A 40 -7.41 6.27 2.59
N ALA A 41 -8.66 6.47 2.97
CA ALA A 41 -9.33 5.66 3.99
C ALA A 41 -9.44 4.17 3.59
N ASN A 42 -9.76 3.89 2.32
CA ASN A 42 -9.83 2.53 1.80
C ASN A 42 -8.44 1.88 1.73
N ILE A 43 -7.40 2.62 1.31
CA ILE A 43 -6.00 2.16 1.36
C ILE A 43 -5.62 1.80 2.80
N GLY A 44 -5.99 2.65 3.77
CA GLY A 44 -5.79 2.40 5.20
C GLY A 44 -6.39 1.10 5.71
N SER A 45 -7.54 0.71 5.16
CA SER A 45 -8.20 -0.54 5.55
C SER A 45 -7.37 -1.77 5.13
N GLU A 46 -6.70 -1.71 3.98
CA GLU A 46 -5.79 -2.77 3.53
C GLU A 46 -4.49 -2.79 4.35
N VAL A 47 -3.95 -1.62 4.70
CA VAL A 47 -2.79 -1.50 5.60
C VAL A 47 -3.10 -2.10 6.98
N SER A 48 -4.28 -1.81 7.54
CA SER A 48 -4.73 -2.39 8.81
C SER A 48 -4.86 -3.92 8.72
N ARG A 49 -5.41 -4.45 7.62
CA ARG A 49 -5.46 -5.90 7.39
C ARG A 49 -4.08 -6.52 7.25
N ALA A 50 -3.17 -5.85 6.55
CA ALA A 50 -1.79 -6.32 6.42
C ALA A 50 -1.12 -6.39 7.79
N LYS A 51 -1.22 -5.34 8.59
CA LYS A 51 -0.74 -5.33 9.98
C LYS A 51 -1.33 -6.49 10.79
N GLU A 52 -2.65 -6.70 10.70
CA GLU A 52 -3.32 -7.76 11.45
C GLU A 52 -2.78 -9.15 11.11
N TRP A 53 -2.48 -9.43 9.84
CA TRP A 53 -1.99 -10.74 9.39
C TRP A 53 -0.47 -10.88 9.38
N GLN A 54 0.26 -9.80 9.66
CA GLN A 54 1.72 -9.80 9.76
C GLN A 54 2.16 -10.86 10.79
N GLU A 55 3.11 -11.72 10.39
CA GLU A 55 3.64 -12.84 11.20
C GLU A 55 2.60 -13.91 11.60
N LYS A 56 1.31 -13.74 11.28
CA LYS A 56 0.24 -14.72 11.56
C LYS A 56 -0.12 -15.57 10.35
N ASN A 57 -0.23 -14.96 9.17
CA ASN A 57 -0.57 -15.65 7.93
C ASN A 57 0.03 -14.92 6.72
N GLU A 58 1.08 -15.49 6.14
CA GLU A 58 1.82 -14.91 5.02
C GLU A 58 0.93 -14.62 3.81
N LYS A 59 0.05 -15.55 3.42
CA LYS A 59 -0.84 -15.37 2.28
C LYS A 59 -1.80 -14.19 2.48
N TYR A 60 -2.38 -14.04 3.67
CA TYR A 60 -3.30 -12.94 3.94
C TYR A 60 -2.60 -11.60 4.07
N PHE A 61 -1.39 -11.60 4.65
CA PHE A 61 -0.50 -10.45 4.66
C PHE A 61 -0.16 -9.99 3.23
N GLU A 62 0.33 -10.90 2.38
CA GLU A 62 0.70 -10.60 1.00
C GLU A 62 -0.48 -10.07 0.18
N ASN A 63 -1.66 -10.67 0.32
CA ASN A 63 -2.87 -10.21 -0.36
C ASN A 63 -3.24 -8.78 0.05
N ALA A 64 -3.20 -8.48 1.35
CA ALA A 64 -3.55 -7.15 1.86
C ALA A 64 -2.52 -6.08 1.45
N ILE A 65 -1.22 -6.38 1.54
CA ILE A 65 -0.15 -5.47 1.09
C ILE A 65 -0.22 -5.23 -0.42
N THR A 66 -0.37 -6.29 -1.21
CA THR A 66 -0.52 -6.18 -2.67
C THR A 66 -1.70 -5.27 -2.99
N ARG A 67 -2.82 -5.46 -2.30
CA ARG A 67 -4.00 -4.62 -2.49
C ARG A 67 -3.77 -3.16 -2.09
N ALA A 68 -3.08 -2.90 -0.99
CA ALA A 68 -2.73 -1.54 -0.56
C ALA A 68 -1.89 -0.82 -1.64
N PHE A 69 -0.90 -1.49 -2.22
CA PHE A 69 -0.10 -0.94 -3.33
C PHE A 69 -0.94 -0.69 -4.58
N GLU A 70 -1.79 -1.62 -5.00
CA GLU A 70 -2.67 -1.43 -6.15
C GLU A 70 -3.56 -0.19 -6.01
N LEU A 71 -4.18 -0.03 -4.84
CA LEU A 71 -5.06 1.11 -4.57
C LEU A 71 -4.30 2.43 -4.56
N LEU A 72 -3.11 2.44 -3.96
CA LEU A 72 -2.26 3.63 -3.91
C LEU A 72 -1.74 3.99 -5.31
N ASP A 73 -1.38 3.00 -6.13
CA ASP A 73 -0.95 3.20 -7.51
C ASP A 73 -2.09 3.71 -8.39
N LEU A 74 -3.33 3.24 -8.19
CA LEU A 74 -4.50 3.85 -8.84
C LEU A 74 -4.71 5.31 -8.41
N THR A 75 -4.54 5.62 -7.13
CA THR A 75 -4.67 6.99 -6.62
C THR A 75 -3.56 7.90 -7.14
N ILE A 76 -2.33 7.41 -7.28
CA ILE A 76 -1.20 8.14 -7.88
C ILE A 76 -1.45 8.43 -9.36
N GLN A 77 -2.04 7.48 -10.09
CA GLN A 77 -2.36 7.64 -11.52
C GLN A 77 -3.57 8.56 -11.78
N ASP A 78 -4.35 8.88 -10.75
CA ASP A 78 -5.51 9.74 -10.89
C ASP A 78 -5.11 11.19 -11.21
N ALA A 79 -5.50 11.67 -12.39
CA ALA A 79 -5.12 13.00 -12.87
C ALA A 79 -5.60 14.14 -11.95
N ARG A 80 -6.65 13.92 -11.14
CA ARG A 80 -7.15 14.89 -10.17
C ARG A 80 -6.12 15.23 -9.09
N TRP A 81 -5.18 14.31 -8.80
CA TRP A 81 -4.24 14.43 -7.69
C TRP A 81 -2.80 14.76 -8.12
N ARG A 82 -2.59 15.24 -9.35
CA ARG A 82 -1.26 15.60 -9.89
C ARG A 82 -0.47 16.57 -9.02
N THR A 83 -1.13 17.48 -8.32
CA THR A 83 -0.49 18.45 -7.41
C THR A 83 -0.10 17.86 -6.05
N ARG A 84 -0.49 16.61 -5.77
CA ARG A 84 -0.28 15.90 -4.50
C ARG A 84 0.60 14.66 -4.64
N LEU A 85 1.21 14.46 -5.82
CA LEU A 85 2.02 13.28 -6.12
C LEU A 85 3.15 13.07 -5.13
N LYS A 86 3.83 14.14 -4.68
CA LYS A 86 4.92 14.04 -3.71
C LYS A 86 4.51 13.29 -2.44
N GLU A 87 3.35 13.64 -1.88
CA GLU A 87 2.84 13.00 -0.65
C GLU A 87 2.35 11.57 -0.92
N LEU A 88 1.70 11.34 -2.08
CA LEU A 88 1.20 10.01 -2.45
C LEU A 88 2.34 9.02 -2.72
N THR A 89 3.37 9.44 -3.45
CA THR A 89 4.55 8.62 -3.70
C THR A 89 5.37 8.42 -2.43
N ARG A 90 5.43 9.41 -1.54
CA ARG A 90 6.04 9.26 -0.22
C ARG A 90 5.32 8.21 0.63
N ALA A 91 3.99 8.23 0.66
CA ALA A 91 3.20 7.21 1.34
C ALA A 91 3.49 5.80 0.76
N ARG A 92 3.69 5.71 -0.55
CA ARG A 92 4.05 4.45 -1.23
C ARG A 92 5.45 3.95 -0.85
N GLU A 93 6.43 4.85 -0.81
CA GLU A 93 7.79 4.54 -0.37
C GLU A 93 7.82 4.06 1.09
N ILE A 94 7.08 4.74 1.97
CA ILE A 94 6.99 4.39 3.39
C ILE A 94 6.29 3.04 3.56
N LEU A 95 5.23 2.75 2.78
CA LEU A 95 4.58 1.44 2.78
C LEU A 95 5.58 0.34 2.39
N ALA A 96 6.40 0.57 1.35
CA ALA A 96 7.41 -0.39 0.91
C ALA A 96 8.49 -0.63 1.97
N ASP A 97 9.00 0.44 2.60
CA ASP A 97 9.96 0.30 3.69
C ASP A 97 9.37 -0.50 4.85
N ALA A 98 8.16 -0.17 5.31
CA ALA A 98 7.47 -0.90 6.38
C ALA A 98 7.24 -2.38 6.04
N THR A 99 6.82 -2.70 4.81
CA THR A 99 6.67 -4.09 4.35
C THR A 99 8.00 -4.85 4.36
N LEU A 100 9.12 -4.18 4.06
CA LEU A 100 10.46 -4.78 4.00
C LEU A 100 11.21 -4.75 5.34
N GLY A 101 10.53 -4.38 6.43
CA GLY A 101 11.08 -4.38 7.78
C GLY A 101 11.70 -3.05 8.24
N GLY A 102 11.40 -1.95 7.56
CA GLY A 102 11.55 -0.59 8.10
C GLY A 102 12.99 -0.11 8.26
N LYS A 103 13.91 -0.44 7.36
CA LYS A 103 15.33 -0.12 7.54
C LYS A 103 15.70 1.31 7.15
N GLU A 104 15.10 1.83 6.09
CA GLU A 104 15.47 3.13 5.51
C GLU A 104 14.85 4.27 6.30
N TYR A 105 13.54 4.18 6.56
CA TYR A 105 12.77 5.24 7.19
C TYR A 105 12.35 4.90 8.62
N LYS A 106 12.73 3.72 9.14
CA LYS A 106 12.30 3.22 10.46
C LYS A 106 10.77 3.16 10.57
N SER A 107 10.11 2.88 9.46
CA SER A 107 8.67 2.83 9.37
C SER A 107 8.13 1.44 9.69
N SER A 108 6.93 1.40 10.27
CA SER A 108 6.20 0.15 10.55
C SER A 108 4.76 0.22 10.01
N LEU A 109 4.11 -0.93 9.81
CA LEU A 109 2.70 -0.95 9.41
C LEU A 109 1.77 -0.33 10.45
N GLU A 110 2.19 -0.32 11.72
CA GLU A 110 1.52 0.41 12.79
C GLU A 110 1.55 1.94 12.55
N ASP A 111 2.69 2.49 12.12
CA ASP A 111 2.80 3.92 11.80
C ASP A 111 1.89 4.30 10.63
N LEU A 112 1.89 3.49 9.57
CA LEU A 112 1.00 3.72 8.43
C LEU A 112 -0.47 3.56 8.80
N GLU A 113 -0.83 2.56 9.61
CA GLU A 113 -2.21 2.40 10.07
C GLU A 113 -2.70 3.66 10.80
N ARG A 114 -1.89 4.21 11.72
CA ARG A 114 -2.20 5.48 12.40
C ARG A 114 -2.37 6.63 11.41
N TYR A 115 -1.45 6.77 10.45
CA TYR A 115 -1.52 7.80 9.42
C TYR A 115 -2.83 7.70 8.61
N PHE A 116 -3.18 6.50 8.14
CA PHE A 116 -4.38 6.30 7.34
C PHE A 116 -5.68 6.37 8.15
N TYR A 117 -5.64 6.07 9.44
CA TYR A 117 -6.80 6.15 10.34
C TYR A 117 -7.44 7.54 10.36
N HIS A 118 -6.63 8.60 10.28
CA HIS A 118 -7.15 9.97 10.20
C HIS A 118 -8.04 10.21 8.96
N PHE A 119 -7.71 9.58 7.83
CA PHE A 119 -8.55 9.65 6.63
C PHE A 119 -9.83 8.85 6.79
N ALA A 120 -9.80 7.71 7.49
CA ALA A 120 -11.01 6.95 7.81
C ALA A 120 -11.97 7.75 8.70
N LEU A 121 -11.45 8.50 9.68
CA LEU A 121 -12.25 9.42 10.49
C LEU A 121 -12.83 10.55 9.64
N ALA A 122 -12.01 11.22 8.83
CA ALA A 122 -12.45 12.31 7.96
C ALA A 122 -13.52 11.84 6.96
N ALA A 123 -13.35 10.66 6.37
CA ALA A 123 -14.32 10.07 5.44
C ALA A 123 -15.70 9.82 6.08
N ARG A 124 -15.76 9.59 7.40
CA ARG A 124 -17.03 9.41 8.13
C ARG A 124 -17.71 10.72 8.48
N ILE A 125 -16.95 11.78 8.71
CA ILE A 125 -17.48 13.10 9.06
C ILE A 125 -18.12 13.77 7.84
N HIS A 126 -17.56 13.53 6.65
CA HIS A 126 -17.96 14.19 5.40
C HIS A 126 -18.94 13.35 4.55
N LYS A 127 -19.69 12.44 5.19
CA LYS A 127 -20.66 11.55 4.52
C LYS A 127 -22.08 11.93 4.87
#